data_AF-A0A352LPT6-F1
#
_entry.id   AF-A0A352LPT6-F1
#
_cell.length_a   1.000
_cell.length_b   1.000
_cell.length_c   1.000
_cell.angle_alpha   90.00
_cell.angle_beta   90.00
_cell.angle_gamma   90.00
#
_symmetry.space_group_name_H-M   'P 1'
#
loop_
_entity.id
_entity.type
_entity.pdbx_description
1 polymer ?
#
loop_
_entity_poly.entity_id
_entity_poly.type
_entity_poly.pdbx_seq_one_letter_code
_entity_poly.pdbx_strand_id
1 'polypeptide(L)' 'MAKNTFYAVCPLGTEELLAREIEACGGSDIKKGRSGLSFTGSMAVGMKACMHS' A
#
# COMPACT_ATOMS: atom_id res chain seq x y z
N MET A 1 -11.58 -10.50 -11.04
CA MET A 1 -10.26 -9.87 -11.26
C MET A 1 -9.26 -10.50 -10.32
N ALA A 2 -8.03 -10.78 -10.78
CA ALA A 2 -6.97 -11.28 -9.91
C ALA A 2 -6.61 -10.21 -8.84
N LYS A 3 -6.45 -10.65 -7.59
CA LYS A 3 -5.96 -9.81 -6.48
C LYS A 3 -4.50 -10.18 -6.22
N ASN A 4 -3.64 -9.18 -6.25
CA ASN A 4 -2.22 -9.28 -5.98
C ASN A 4 -1.92 -8.72 -4.58
N THR A 5 -0.88 -9.24 -3.95
CA THR A 5 -0.34 -8.70 -2.70
C THR A 5 0.95 -7.95 -3.00
N PHE A 6 1.05 -6.74 -2.46
CA PHE A 6 2.19 -5.85 -2.62
C PHE A 6 2.76 -5.48 -1.26
N TYR A 7 4.03 -5.07 -1.24
CA TYR A 7 4.68 -4.52 -0.06
C TYR A 7 5.28 -3.16 -0.40
N ALA A 8 4.99 -2.16 0.42
CA ALA A 8 5.49 -0.80 0.28
C ALA A 8 6.35 -0.45 1.50
N VAL A 9 7.56 0.05 1.26
CA VAL A 9 8.48 0.50 2.30
C VAL A 9 8.31 2.00 2.53
N CYS A 10 8.51 2.44 3.77
CA CYS A 10 8.51 3.86 4.13
C CYS A 10 9.50 4.13 5.26
N PRO A 11 9.85 5.41 5.53
CA PRO A 11 10.56 5.78 6.74
C PRO A 11 9.86 5.26 8.00
N LEU A 12 10.65 4.99 9.04
CA LEU A 12 10.13 4.55 10.32
C LEU A 12 9.23 5.64 10.93
N GLY A 13 8.02 5.26 11.36
CA GLY A 13 7.05 6.15 11.98
C GLY A 13 6.08 6.81 11.00
N THR A 14 6.23 6.59 9.68
CA THR A 14 5.31 7.09 8.66
C THR A 14 4.36 6.01 8.13
N GLU A 15 4.29 4.83 8.74
CA GLU A 15 3.49 3.69 8.28
C GLU A 15 1.99 4.02 8.27
N GLU A 16 1.53 4.85 9.20
CA GLU A 16 0.14 5.31 9.27
C GLU A 16 -0.20 6.27 8.12
N LEU A 17 0.75 7.10 7.71
CA LEU A 17 0.57 8.01 6.57
C LEU A 17 0.51 7.20 5.27
N LEU A 18 1.48 6.30 5.08
CA LEU A 18 1.52 5.40 3.92
C LEU A 18 0.24 4.55 3.83
N ALA A 19 -0.28 4.07 4.96
CA ALA A 19 -1.53 3.31 4.97
C ALA A 19 -2.68 4.10 4.34
N ARG A 20 -2.85 5.37 4.71
CA ARG A 20 -3.91 6.24 4.18
C ARG A 20 -3.74 6.53 2.70
N GLU A 21 -2.50 6.70 2.23
CA GLU A 21 -2.18 6.91 0.81
C GLU A 21 -2.54 5.66 -0.02
N ILE A 22 -2.24 4.47 0.50
CA ILE A 22 -2.60 3.20 -0.12
C ILE A 22 -4.12 2.98 -0.12
N GLU A 23 -4.84 3.34 0.95
CA GLU A 23 -6.31 3.31 0.97
C GLU A 23 -6.90 4.25 -0.09
N ALA A 24 -6.37 5.47 -0.20
CA ALA A 24 -6.79 6.44 -1.23
C ALA A 24 -6.52 5.93 -2.66
N CYS A 25 -5.48 5.12 -2.85
CA CYS A 25 -5.20 4.45 -4.12
C CYS A 25 -6.15 3.27 -4.41
N GLY A 26 -6.92 2.81 -3.42
CA GLY A 26 -7.84 1.68 -3.51
C GLY A 26 -7.24 0.34 -3.05
N GLY A 27 -6.15 0.37 -2.29
CA GLY A 27 -5.59 -0.81 -1.61
C GLY A 27 -6.47 -1.28 -0.45
N SER A 28 -6.33 -2.55 -0.06
CA SER A 28 -7.11 -3.19 1.00
C SER A 28 -6.27 -4.22 1.77
N ASP A 29 -6.79 -4.79 2.86
CA ASP A 29 -6.05 -5.75 3.74
C ASP A 29 -4.68 -5.20 4.16
N ILE A 30 -4.66 -3.94 4.62
CA ILE A 30 -3.43 -3.26 4.99
C ILE A 30 -2.90 -3.82 6.30
N LYS A 31 -1.66 -4.32 6.27
CA LYS A 31 -0.93 -4.80 7.45
C LYS A 31 0.35 -4.02 7.58
N LYS A 32 0.39 -3.12 8.56
CA LYS A 32 1.57 -2.32 8.90
C LYS A 32 2.64 -3.22 9.52
N GLY A 33 3.86 -3.10 9.02
CA GLY A 33 5.08 -3.66 9.58
C GLY A 33 5.97 -2.55 10.14
N ARG A 34 7.21 -2.88 10.48
CA ARG A 34 8.22 -1.87 10.83
C ARG A 34 8.80 -1.30 9.54
N SER A 35 8.73 0.02 9.35
CA SER A 35 9.24 0.73 8.17
C SER A 35 8.57 0.32 6.85
N GLY A 36 7.28 -0.04 6.89
CA GLY A 36 6.52 -0.40 5.69
C GLY A 36 5.19 -1.10 6.00
N LEU A 37 4.48 -1.50 4.96
CA LEU A 37 3.21 -2.23 5.07
C LEU A 37 2.97 -3.14 3.85
N SER A 38 2.17 -4.20 4.04
CA SER A 38 1.62 -5.00 2.95
C SER A 38 0.17 -4.62 2.67
N PHE A 39 -0.25 -4.70 1.41
CA PHE A 39 -1.64 -4.48 1.01
C PHE A 39 -2.02 -5.36 -0.19
N THR A 40 -3.33 -5.49 -0.43
CA THR A 40 -3.90 -6.26 -1.54
C THR A 40 -4.66 -5.33 -2.49
N GLY A 41 -4.50 -5.56 -3.80
CA GLY A 41 -5.16 -4.77 -4.84
C GLY A 41 -5.06 -5.42 -6.22
N SER A 42 -5.69 -4.82 -7.23
CA SER A 42 -5.42 -5.19 -8.62
C SER A 42 -4.06 -4.66 -9.07
N MET A 43 -3.53 -5.14 -10.21
CA MET A 43 -2.32 -4.57 -10.80
C MET A 43 -2.44 -3.06 -11.04
N ALA A 44 -3.62 -2.58 -11.44
CA ALA A 44 -3.88 -1.15 -11.63
C ALA A 44 -3.79 -0.35 -10.31
N VAL A 45 -4.23 -0.92 -9.18
CA VAL A 45 -4.05 -0.30 -7.85
C VAL A 45 -2.58 -0.25 -7.48
N GLY A 46 -1.81 -1.32 -7.72
CA GLY A 46 -0.37 -1.34 -7.49
C GLY A 46 0.38 -0.28 -8.30
N MET A 47 0.07 -0.16 -9.59
CA MET A 47 0.65 0.89 -10.44
C MET A 47 0.25 2.30 -9.98
N LYS A 48 -1.00 2.50 -9.56
CA LYS A 48 -1.46 3.78 -9.02
C LYS A 48 -0.70 4.16 -7.75
N ALA A 49 -0.50 3.20 -6.83
CA ALA A 49 0.29 3.42 -5.62
C ALA A 49 1.73 3.87 -5.96
N CYS A 50 2.39 3.28 -6.96
CA CYS A 50 3.73 3.71 -7.37
C CYS A 50 3.80 5.14 -7.93
N MET A 51 2.68 5.70 -8.38
CA MET A 51 2.62 7.02 -9.01
C MET A 51 2.17 8.13 -8.04
N HIS A 52 1.44 7.78 -6.98
CA HIS A 52 0.72 8.74 -6.14
C HIS A 52 0.89 8.57 -4.64
N SER A 53 1.56 7.50 -4.20
CA SER A 53 1.85 7.26 -2.78
C SER A 53 3.12 7.94 -2.31
#